data_AF-A0A378I689-F1
#
_entry.id   AF-A0A378I689-F1
#
_cell.length_a   1.000
_cell.length_b   1.000
_cell.length_c   1.000
_cell.angle_alpha   90.00
_cell.angle_beta   90.00
_cell.angle_gamma   90.00
#
_symmetry.space_group_name_H-M   'P 1'
#
loop_
_entity.id
_entity.type
_entity.pdbx_description
1 polymer ?
#
loop_
_entity_poly.entity_id
_entity_poly.type
_entity_poly.pdbx_seq_one_letter_code
_entity_poly.pdbx_strand_id
1 'polypeptide(L)'
;MANGTRSARESKNKQKDLWKPMDHTRGIISRWGSQLLNADLSNQDIKNLESEILQGSRYHPINAASDQKLTYSDAAYTQKEAMIDFILAVCPYLSLQNLHQFTSMALAKETNSLDNTFLRNNELARYLLVYEAGIYAGSAPKLQAMFLSHFKAIAFHFSEEGWLNIINHSILQTLNNLKKDYAGFENLQSPEGIDPEIVQRLKEPQFEASFARDQDQPPLPAWFCPEQNEKKCRHKLHFFGFRQKERPFEQMDINPSQNM
;
A
#
# COMPACT_ATOMS: atom_id res chain seq x y z
N MET A 1 -54.23 -16.64 -19.17
CA MET A 1 -54.19 -15.26 -18.63
C MET A 1 -53.49 -15.35 -17.29
N ALA A 2 -52.21 -14.97 -17.15
CA ALA A 2 -51.72 -13.59 -16.93
C ALA A 2 -52.42 -12.95 -15.70
N ASN A 3 -51.80 -12.30 -14.71
CA ASN A 3 -50.42 -11.90 -14.43
C ASN A 3 -50.44 -11.25 -13.02
N GLY A 4 -49.30 -11.18 -12.33
CA GLY A 4 -49.01 -10.14 -11.33
C GLY A 4 -49.50 -10.41 -9.89
N THR A 5 -48.77 -10.09 -8.82
CA THR A 5 -47.56 -9.26 -8.72
C THR A 5 -46.86 -9.64 -7.41
N ARG A 6 -45.69 -10.28 -7.49
CA ARG A 6 -44.78 -10.35 -6.34
C ARG A 6 -44.19 -8.96 -6.15
N SER A 7 -44.50 -8.36 -5.01
CA SER A 7 -43.90 -7.11 -4.54
C SER A 7 -42.38 -7.25 -4.51
N ALA A 8 -41.72 -6.64 -5.50
CA ALA A 8 -40.31 -6.31 -5.50
C ALA A 8 -40.05 -5.25 -4.42
N ARG A 9 -40.06 -5.67 -3.14
CA ARG A 9 -39.51 -4.85 -2.05
C ARG A 9 -38.02 -5.10 -2.00
N GLU A 10 -37.33 -4.29 -2.79
CA GLU A 10 -36.04 -3.68 -2.48
C GLU A 10 -35.20 -4.42 -1.43
N SER A 11 -34.60 -5.53 -1.84
CA SER A 11 -33.30 -5.92 -1.31
C SER A 11 -32.27 -4.93 -1.86
N LYS A 12 -32.31 -3.69 -1.36
CA LYS A 12 -31.15 -2.79 -1.37
C LYS A 12 -30.09 -3.50 -0.54
N ASN A 13 -29.33 -4.36 -1.21
CA ASN A 13 -28.02 -4.81 -0.78
C ASN A 13 -27.29 -3.55 -0.35
N LYS A 14 -27.21 -3.34 0.97
CA LYS A 14 -26.26 -2.40 1.57
C LYS A 14 -24.90 -2.86 1.07
N GLN A 15 -24.46 -2.22 -0.01
CA GLN A 15 -23.14 -2.37 -0.58
C GLN A 15 -22.21 -1.93 0.54
N LYS A 16 -21.70 -2.92 1.31
CA LYS A 16 -20.76 -2.72 2.42
C LYS A 16 -19.76 -1.67 1.97
N ASP A 17 -19.61 -0.61 2.76
CA ASP A 17 -18.72 0.50 2.50
C ASP A 17 -17.35 -0.03 2.08
N LEU A 18 -17.12 -0.05 0.76
CA LEU A 18 -15.80 -0.26 0.21
C LEU A 18 -15.02 0.98 0.61
N TRP A 19 -13.86 0.79 1.24
CA TRP A 19 -12.94 1.88 1.54
C TRP A 19 -12.77 2.76 0.30
N LYS A 20 -12.87 4.08 0.49
CA LYS A 20 -12.67 5.07 -0.57
C LYS A 20 -11.56 6.01 -0.11
N PRO A 21 -10.61 6.35 -1.00
CA PRO A 21 -9.59 7.34 -0.69
C PRO A 21 -10.21 8.72 -0.53
N MET A 22 -9.50 9.64 0.12
CA MET A 22 -9.93 11.03 0.30
C MET A 22 -10.26 11.71 -1.04
N ASP A 23 -11.19 12.67 -1.05
CA ASP A 23 -11.50 13.53 -2.20
C ASP A 23 -10.24 14.18 -2.79
N HIS A 24 -9.31 14.59 -1.93
CA HIS A 24 -8.01 15.09 -2.34
C HIS A 24 -7.25 14.08 -3.21
N THR A 25 -7.08 12.85 -2.70
CA THR A 25 -6.43 11.74 -3.40
C THR A 25 -7.17 11.36 -4.69
N ARG A 26 -8.50 11.32 -4.67
CA ARG A 26 -9.32 11.10 -5.88
C ARG A 26 -9.06 12.17 -6.94
N GLY A 27 -8.96 13.43 -6.51
CA GLY A 27 -8.61 14.54 -7.40
C GLY A 27 -7.25 14.35 -8.06
N ILE A 28 -6.24 13.93 -7.29
CA ILE A 28 -4.90 13.62 -7.82
C ILE A 28 -4.97 12.45 -8.81
N ILE A 29 -5.63 11.34 -8.45
CA ILE A 29 -5.76 10.15 -9.31
C ILE A 29 -6.51 10.48 -10.61
N SER A 30 -7.51 11.37 -10.56
CA SER A 30 -8.21 11.79 -11.79
C SER A 30 -7.29 12.50 -12.79
N ARG A 31 -6.24 13.19 -12.32
CA ARG A 31 -5.25 13.87 -13.16
C ARG A 31 -4.11 12.94 -13.59
N TRP A 32 -3.59 12.16 -12.65
CA TRP A 32 -2.34 11.40 -12.81
C TRP A 32 -2.55 9.90 -13.09
N GLY A 33 -3.78 9.39 -12.99
CA GLY A 33 -4.08 7.96 -12.96
C GLY A 33 -3.53 7.17 -14.15
N SER A 34 -3.62 7.71 -15.37
CA SER A 34 -3.05 7.06 -16.56
C SER A 34 -1.52 6.97 -16.51
N GLN A 35 -0.85 8.02 -16.05
CA GLN A 35 0.61 8.03 -15.95
C GLN A 35 1.09 7.12 -14.82
N LEU A 36 0.37 7.12 -13.69
CA LEU A 36 0.64 6.24 -12.54
C LEU A 36 0.53 4.76 -12.92
N LEU A 37 -0.58 4.37 -13.59
CA LEU A 37 -0.79 2.97 -13.98
C LEU A 37 0.25 2.46 -14.97
N ASN A 38 0.79 3.33 -15.81
CA ASN A 38 1.81 2.96 -16.82
C ASN A 38 3.24 3.24 -16.38
N ALA A 39 3.45 3.77 -15.16
CA ALA A 39 4.74 4.27 -14.68
C ALA A 39 5.44 5.24 -15.66
N ASP A 40 4.66 6.04 -16.39
CA ASP A 40 5.13 7.01 -17.39
C ASP A 40 5.22 8.41 -16.77
N LEU A 41 6.20 8.57 -15.88
CA LEU A 41 6.43 9.79 -15.11
C LEU A 41 7.88 10.24 -15.28
N SER A 42 8.10 11.53 -15.50
CA SER A 42 9.42 12.14 -15.43
C SER A 42 9.79 12.49 -13.99
N ASN A 43 11.08 12.76 -13.72
CA ASN A 43 11.52 13.25 -12.41
C ASN A 43 10.79 14.55 -11.99
N GLN A 44 10.39 15.39 -12.94
CA GLN A 44 9.62 16.60 -12.64
C GLN A 44 8.17 16.26 -12.29
N ASP A 45 7.58 15.27 -12.96
CA ASP A 45 6.23 14.79 -12.64
C ASP A 45 6.17 14.23 -11.23
N ILE A 46 7.18 13.45 -10.82
CA ILE A 46 7.25 12.93 -9.45
C ILE A 46 7.35 14.05 -8.40
N LYS A 47 8.07 15.14 -8.71
CA LYS A 47 8.14 16.32 -7.82
C LYS A 47 6.79 17.02 -7.72
N ASN A 48 6.12 17.21 -8.86
CA ASN A 48 4.81 17.85 -8.91
C ASN A 48 3.76 17.00 -8.17
N LEU A 49 3.76 15.69 -8.41
CA LEU A 49 2.88 14.73 -7.77
C LEU A 49 3.05 14.74 -6.24
N GLU A 50 4.28 14.66 -5.74
CA GLU A 50 4.53 14.74 -4.29
C GLU A 50 4.05 16.07 -3.71
N SER A 51 4.31 17.19 -4.40
CA SER A 51 3.82 18.50 -3.97
C SER A 51 2.29 18.55 -3.92
N GLU A 52 1.59 17.96 -4.89
CA GLU A 52 0.13 17.90 -4.92
C GLU A 52 -0.41 17.00 -3.79
N ILE A 53 0.21 15.86 -3.52
CA ILE A 53 -0.18 14.97 -2.40
C ILE A 53 -0.12 15.73 -1.07
N LEU A 54 0.97 16.48 -0.85
CA LEU A 54 1.19 17.20 0.40
C LEU A 54 0.39 18.51 0.50
N GLN A 55 -0.15 19.00 -0.62
CA GLN A 55 -0.92 20.25 -0.69
C GLN A 55 -2.23 20.13 0.10
N GLY A 56 -2.56 21.16 0.88
CA GLY A 56 -3.83 21.23 1.61
C GLY A 56 -3.85 20.51 2.95
N SER A 57 -2.80 19.75 3.27
CA SER A 57 -2.60 19.14 4.59
C SER A 57 -2.58 20.19 5.71
N ARG A 58 -3.20 19.85 6.85
CA ARG A 58 -3.27 20.71 8.04
C ARG A 58 -3.09 19.85 9.28
N TYR A 59 -2.49 20.44 10.31
CA TYR A 59 -2.43 19.77 11.61
C TYR A 59 -3.86 19.57 12.14
N HIS A 60 -4.15 18.35 12.58
CA HIS A 60 -5.32 18.06 13.39
C HIS A 60 -4.94 17.08 14.50
N PRO A 61 -5.64 17.14 15.65
CA PRO A 61 -5.45 16.16 16.70
C PRO A 61 -5.86 14.77 16.21
N ILE A 62 -5.00 13.78 16.48
CA ILE A 62 -5.30 12.38 16.21
C ILE A 62 -6.19 11.89 17.34
N ASN A 63 -7.44 11.55 17.02
CA ASN A 63 -8.37 11.00 18.01
C ASN A 63 -8.17 9.48 18.10
N ALA A 64 -7.13 9.08 18.81
CA ALA A 64 -6.81 7.67 19.05
C ALA A 64 -7.74 7.11 20.14
N ALA A 65 -9.00 6.83 19.79
CA ALA A 65 -9.77 5.87 20.56
C ALA A 65 -8.99 4.54 20.53
N SER A 66 -8.59 4.03 21.70
CA SER A 66 -7.41 3.18 21.90
C SER A 66 -7.46 1.77 21.27
N ASP A 67 -8.49 1.46 20.50
CA ASP A 67 -8.70 0.18 19.84
C ASP A 67 -9.03 0.29 18.34
N GLN A 68 -9.14 1.51 17.80
CA GLN A 68 -9.47 1.74 16.39
C GLN A 68 -8.23 2.17 15.61
N LYS A 69 -7.98 1.47 14.49
CA LYS A 69 -6.98 1.92 13.51
C LYS A 69 -7.36 3.28 12.96
N LEU A 70 -6.35 4.09 12.67
CA LEU A 70 -6.55 5.40 12.05
C LEU A 70 -7.20 5.23 10.68
N THR A 71 -8.23 6.05 10.44
CA THR A 71 -8.99 6.13 9.20
C THR A 71 -8.85 7.53 8.61
N TYR A 72 -8.86 7.62 7.28
CA TYR A 72 -8.61 8.86 6.56
C TYR A 72 -9.91 9.66 6.41
N SER A 73 -9.85 10.98 6.61
CA SER A 73 -11.02 11.86 6.58
C SER A 73 -10.75 13.09 5.73
N ASP A 74 -11.74 13.46 4.92
CA ASP A 74 -11.70 14.67 4.08
C ASP A 74 -11.80 15.97 4.90
N ALA A 75 -12.22 15.90 6.16
CA ALA A 75 -12.41 17.09 7.00
C ALA A 75 -11.09 17.73 7.45
N ALA A 76 -10.08 16.91 7.77
CA ALA A 76 -8.73 17.33 8.10
C ALA A 76 -7.78 16.12 8.03
N TYR A 77 -6.59 16.32 7.47
CA TYR A 77 -5.55 15.30 7.37
C TYR A 77 -4.15 15.92 7.43
N THR A 78 -3.21 15.19 8.03
CA THR A 78 -1.78 15.51 8.02
C THR A 78 -1.11 15.12 6.70
N GLN A 79 0.11 15.61 6.47
CA GLN A 79 0.95 15.21 5.32
C GLN A 79 1.14 13.68 5.25
N LYS A 80 1.39 13.08 6.42
CA LYS A 80 1.52 11.62 6.57
C LYS A 80 0.26 10.89 6.13
N GLU A 81 -0.93 11.33 6.58
CA GLU A 81 -2.19 10.69 6.18
C GLU A 81 -2.50 10.88 4.70
N ALA A 82 -2.22 12.05 4.11
CA ALA A 82 -2.35 12.25 2.67
C ALA A 82 -1.47 11.30 1.87
N MET A 83 -0.22 11.13 2.29
CA MET A 83 0.71 10.22 1.64
C MET A 83 0.28 8.76 1.77
N ILE A 84 -0.16 8.36 2.96
CA ILE A 84 -0.64 6.99 3.21
C ILE A 84 -1.90 6.69 2.40
N ASP A 85 -2.88 7.60 2.38
CA ASP A 85 -4.11 7.45 1.62
C ASP A 85 -3.83 7.34 0.12
N PHE A 86 -2.92 8.16 -0.42
CA PHE A 86 -2.46 8.06 -1.81
C PHE A 86 -1.83 6.70 -2.13
N ILE A 87 -0.92 6.22 -1.28
CA ILE A 87 -0.24 4.93 -1.46
C ILE A 87 -1.24 3.78 -1.48
N LEU A 88 -2.21 3.78 -0.56
CA LEU A 88 -3.27 2.77 -0.52
C LEU A 88 -4.26 2.88 -1.69
N ALA A 89 -4.43 4.08 -2.24
CA ALA A 89 -5.31 4.29 -3.39
C ALA A 89 -4.68 3.87 -4.72
N VAL A 90 -3.36 3.88 -4.83
CA VAL A 90 -2.64 3.67 -6.10
C VAL A 90 -1.94 2.31 -6.14
N CYS A 91 -1.08 2.02 -5.16
CA CYS A 91 -0.18 0.87 -5.22
C CYS A 91 -0.85 -0.50 -5.41
N PRO A 92 -2.03 -0.79 -4.82
CA PRO A 92 -2.72 -2.06 -5.06
C PRO A 92 -3.06 -2.33 -6.53
N TYR A 93 -3.13 -1.29 -7.36
CA TYR A 93 -3.54 -1.37 -8.77
C TYR A 93 -2.35 -1.30 -9.75
N LEU A 94 -1.12 -1.16 -9.24
CA LEU A 94 0.08 -1.18 -10.06
C LEU A 94 0.54 -2.62 -10.28
N SER A 95 1.18 -2.89 -11.42
CA SER A 95 1.87 -4.17 -11.59
C SER A 95 3.12 -4.14 -10.72
N LEU A 96 3.68 -5.30 -10.38
CA LEU A 96 4.93 -5.32 -9.60
C LEU A 96 6.05 -4.56 -10.32
N GLN A 97 6.10 -4.67 -11.65
CA GLN A 97 7.03 -3.90 -12.47
C GLN A 97 6.78 -2.40 -12.40
N ASN A 98 5.52 -1.95 -12.55
CA ASN A 98 5.20 -0.52 -12.55
C ASN A 98 5.36 0.09 -11.15
N LEU A 99 5.04 -0.66 -10.09
CA LEU A 99 5.35 -0.27 -8.71
C LEU A 99 6.86 -0.12 -8.52
N HIS A 100 7.65 -1.12 -8.95
CA HIS A 100 9.11 -1.05 -8.85
C HIS A 100 9.66 0.17 -9.59
N GLN A 101 9.25 0.38 -10.84
CA GLN A 101 9.66 1.54 -11.63
C GLN A 101 9.26 2.86 -10.94
N PHE A 102 8.04 2.95 -10.42
CA PHE A 102 7.57 4.13 -9.70
C PHE A 102 8.40 4.40 -8.44
N THR A 103 8.69 3.38 -7.65
CA THR A 103 9.60 3.47 -6.49
C THR A 103 10.99 3.95 -6.91
N SER A 104 11.58 3.39 -7.97
CA SER A 104 12.91 3.80 -8.45
C SER A 104 12.94 5.24 -8.93
N MET A 105 11.91 5.70 -9.66
CA MET A 105 11.79 7.10 -10.09
C MET A 105 11.64 8.05 -8.90
N ALA A 106 10.89 7.64 -7.87
CA ALA A 106 10.79 8.41 -6.63
C ALA A 106 12.13 8.49 -5.90
N LEU A 107 12.87 7.39 -5.81
CA LEU A 107 14.20 7.34 -5.19
C LEU A 107 15.24 8.17 -5.94
N ALA A 108 15.18 8.24 -7.27
CA ALA A 108 16.12 9.00 -8.09
C ALA A 108 16.15 10.51 -7.76
N LYS A 109 15.13 11.05 -7.09
CA LYS A 109 15.14 12.42 -6.58
C LYS A 109 16.17 12.66 -5.47
N GLU A 110 16.57 11.62 -4.74
CA GLU A 110 17.46 11.69 -3.57
C GLU A 110 18.94 11.55 -3.93
N THR A 111 19.30 11.25 -5.19
CA THR A 111 20.70 11.03 -5.57
C THR A 111 21.59 12.26 -5.39
N ASN A 112 21.00 13.44 -5.18
CA ASN A 112 21.70 14.69 -4.90
C ASN A 112 21.74 15.07 -3.41
N SER A 113 21.07 14.32 -2.52
CA SER A 113 21.03 14.55 -1.07
C SER A 113 21.61 13.34 -0.32
N LEU A 114 22.91 13.14 -0.45
CA LEU A 114 23.65 12.01 0.13
C LEU A 114 24.04 12.23 1.61
N ASP A 115 23.44 13.22 2.28
CA ASP A 115 23.64 13.46 3.70
C ASP A 115 22.77 12.51 4.56
N ASN A 116 22.86 12.61 5.88
CA ASN A 116 22.07 11.86 6.89
C ASN A 116 20.53 12.04 6.78
N THR A 117 20.03 12.59 5.69
CA THR A 117 18.62 12.89 5.41
C THR A 117 18.00 11.96 4.36
N PHE A 118 18.74 10.99 3.82
CA PHE A 118 18.21 10.00 2.87
C PHE A 118 16.89 9.38 3.37
N LEU A 119 15.84 9.42 2.54
CA LEU A 119 14.46 8.99 2.86
C LEU A 119 13.77 9.73 4.02
N ARG A 120 14.42 10.70 4.68
CA ARG A 120 13.77 11.57 5.66
C ARG A 120 12.92 12.64 4.99
N ASN A 121 13.40 13.16 3.86
CA ASN A 121 12.78 14.29 3.16
C ASN A 121 11.98 13.89 1.91
N ASN A 122 12.15 12.66 1.40
CA ASN A 122 11.37 12.12 0.29
C ASN A 122 10.37 11.10 0.81
N GLU A 123 9.24 11.64 1.28
CA GLU A 123 8.19 10.83 1.86
C GLU A 123 7.59 9.89 0.82
N LEU A 124 7.38 10.37 -0.41
CA LEU A 124 6.80 9.53 -1.47
C LEU A 124 7.66 8.29 -1.72
N ALA A 125 8.98 8.44 -1.90
CA ALA A 125 9.88 7.29 -2.09
C ALA A 125 9.88 6.36 -0.87
N ARG A 126 9.89 6.92 0.35
CA ARG A 126 9.86 6.12 1.58
C ARG A 126 8.59 5.26 1.65
N TYR A 127 7.41 5.84 1.44
CA TYR A 127 6.16 5.09 1.56
C TYR A 127 5.93 4.11 0.39
N LEU A 128 6.37 4.43 -0.83
CA LEU A 128 6.38 3.48 -1.95
C LEU A 128 7.26 2.27 -1.63
N LEU A 129 8.47 2.52 -1.15
CA LEU A 129 9.42 1.48 -0.78
C LEU A 129 8.94 0.63 0.40
N VAL A 130 8.29 1.25 1.39
CA VAL A 130 7.62 0.55 2.50
C VAL A 130 6.52 -0.37 2.00
N TYR A 131 5.67 0.12 1.08
CA TYR A 131 4.59 -0.68 0.51
C TYR A 131 5.15 -1.87 -0.27
N GLU A 132 6.11 -1.63 -1.15
CA GLU A 132 6.78 -2.66 -1.96
C GLU A 132 7.52 -3.68 -1.09
N ALA A 133 8.25 -3.23 -0.06
CA ALA A 133 8.86 -4.12 0.93
C ALA A 133 7.81 -5.02 1.61
N GLY A 134 6.64 -4.47 1.92
CA GLY A 134 5.53 -5.24 2.50
C GLY A 134 4.98 -6.34 1.59
N ILE A 135 5.08 -6.19 0.26
CA ILE A 135 4.70 -7.25 -0.69
C ILE A 135 5.69 -8.42 -0.63
N TYR A 136 6.99 -8.13 -0.50
CA TYR A 136 8.05 -9.14 -0.52
C TYR A 136 8.45 -9.66 0.87
N ALA A 137 7.94 -9.05 1.95
CA ALA A 137 8.41 -9.26 3.32
C ALA A 137 8.30 -10.70 3.85
N GLY A 138 7.39 -11.53 3.33
CA GLY A 138 7.28 -12.95 3.69
C GLY A 138 8.23 -13.87 2.93
N SER A 139 9.16 -13.33 2.15
CA SER A 139 10.25 -14.08 1.52
C SER A 139 11.54 -13.25 1.58
N ALA A 140 12.39 -13.57 2.55
CA ALA A 140 13.67 -12.88 2.74
C ALA A 140 14.50 -12.76 1.44
N PRO A 141 14.65 -13.82 0.59
CA PRO A 141 15.37 -13.69 -0.68
C PRO A 141 14.76 -12.68 -1.65
N LYS A 142 13.42 -12.60 -1.73
CA LYS A 142 12.73 -11.64 -2.61
C LYS A 142 12.83 -10.21 -2.08
N LEU A 143 12.66 -10.04 -0.77
CA LEU A 143 12.85 -8.76 -0.10
C LEU A 143 14.27 -8.22 -0.32
N GLN A 144 15.27 -9.10 -0.17
CA GLN A 144 16.67 -8.77 -0.43
C GLN A 144 16.89 -8.36 -1.90
N ALA A 145 16.36 -9.13 -2.86
CA ALA A 145 16.49 -8.81 -4.28
C ALA A 145 15.88 -7.45 -4.64
N MET A 146 14.74 -7.11 -4.03
CA MET A 146 14.09 -5.81 -4.20
C MET A 146 14.99 -4.67 -3.70
N PHE A 147 15.55 -4.76 -2.49
CA PHE A 147 16.47 -3.75 -1.96
C PHE A 147 17.73 -3.62 -2.82
N LEU A 148 18.31 -4.76 -3.24
CA LEU A 148 19.48 -4.76 -4.11
C LEU A 148 19.19 -3.99 -5.41
N SER A 149 18.03 -4.21 -6.05
CA SER A 149 17.67 -3.51 -7.27
C SER A 149 17.57 -1.98 -7.08
N HIS A 150 16.88 -1.53 -6.03
CA HIS A 150 16.68 -0.09 -5.78
C HIS A 150 17.94 0.64 -5.35
N PHE A 151 18.77 -0.01 -4.53
CA PHE A 151 19.87 0.64 -3.85
C PHE A 151 21.23 0.43 -4.50
N LYS A 152 21.37 -0.49 -5.46
CA LYS A 152 22.66 -0.77 -6.13
C LYS A 152 23.36 0.48 -6.63
N ALA A 153 22.63 1.40 -7.26
CA ALA A 153 23.21 2.63 -7.82
C ALA A 153 23.76 3.59 -6.76
N ILE A 154 23.27 3.51 -5.52
CA ILE A 154 23.63 4.41 -4.42
C ILE A 154 24.34 3.70 -3.26
N ALA A 155 24.54 2.38 -3.36
CA ALA A 155 25.09 1.53 -2.31
C ALA A 155 26.43 2.01 -1.78
N PHE A 156 27.27 2.56 -2.66
CA PHE A 156 28.62 3.05 -2.32
C PHE A 156 28.63 4.36 -1.52
N HIS A 157 27.51 5.08 -1.44
CA HIS A 157 27.45 6.35 -0.73
C HIS A 157 27.24 6.22 0.77
N PHE A 158 26.86 5.03 1.27
CA PHE A 158 26.58 4.81 2.69
C PHE A 158 27.50 3.73 3.29
N SER A 159 27.80 3.88 4.57
CA SER A 159 28.44 2.83 5.37
C SER A 159 27.52 1.62 5.50
N GLU A 160 28.07 0.47 5.90
CA GLU A 160 27.25 -0.72 6.10
C GLU A 160 26.21 -0.53 7.22
N GLU A 161 26.63 0.08 8.33
CA GLU A 161 25.76 0.49 9.41
C GLU A 161 24.69 1.49 8.94
N GLY A 162 25.04 2.43 8.05
CA GLY A 162 24.10 3.36 7.44
C GLY A 162 22.99 2.65 6.69
N TRP A 163 23.32 1.64 5.88
CA TRP A 163 22.34 0.82 5.17
C TRP A 163 21.45 -0.01 6.10
N LEU A 164 22.04 -0.64 7.12
CA LEU A 164 21.27 -1.36 8.13
C LEU A 164 20.26 -0.44 8.80
N ASN A 165 20.67 0.78 9.15
CA ASN A 165 19.79 1.76 9.77
C ASN A 165 18.69 2.24 8.81
N ILE A 166 19.02 2.52 7.55
CA ILE A 166 18.05 2.91 6.53
C ILE A 166 17.00 1.80 6.38
N ILE A 167 17.41 0.55 6.15
CA ILE A 167 16.49 -0.53 5.88
C ILE A 167 15.67 -0.87 7.13
N ASN A 168 16.30 -1.12 8.27
CA ASN A 168 15.59 -1.57 9.46
C ASN A 168 14.69 -0.47 10.04
N HIS A 169 15.18 0.77 10.16
CA HIS A 169 14.43 1.83 10.83
C HIS A 169 13.57 2.66 9.88
N SER A 170 14.06 3.01 8.69
CA SER A 170 13.28 3.89 7.80
C SER A 170 12.22 3.13 7.01
N ILE A 171 12.44 1.83 6.76
CA ILE A 171 11.56 1.01 5.91
C ILE A 171 10.81 -0.03 6.74
N LEU A 172 11.51 -0.99 7.35
CA LEU A 172 10.86 -2.14 8.00
C LEU A 172 10.11 -1.73 9.28
N GLN A 173 10.69 -0.84 10.09
CA GLN A 173 10.00 -0.29 11.26
C GLN A 173 8.83 0.61 10.85
N THR A 174 8.97 1.42 9.81
CA THR A 174 7.85 2.20 9.24
C THR A 174 6.72 1.28 8.80
N LEU A 175 7.01 0.20 8.09
CA LEU A 175 6.03 -0.81 7.68
C LEU A 175 5.28 -1.38 8.90
N ASN A 176 6.01 -1.80 9.94
CA ASN A 176 5.39 -2.34 11.15
C ASN A 176 4.50 -1.31 11.86
N ASN A 177 4.93 -0.06 11.94
CA ASN A 177 4.11 1.03 12.50
C ASN A 177 2.85 1.25 11.67
N LEU A 178 2.95 1.28 10.33
CA LEU A 178 1.79 1.45 9.45
C LEU A 178 0.80 0.30 9.59
N LYS A 179 1.28 -0.94 9.64
CA LYS A 179 0.44 -2.13 9.85
C LYS A 179 -0.31 -2.08 11.18
N LYS A 180 0.33 -1.55 12.22
CA LYS A 180 -0.25 -1.42 13.56
C LYS A 180 -1.30 -0.31 13.61
N ASP A 181 -0.93 0.87 13.11
CA ASP A 181 -1.66 2.11 13.41
C ASP A 181 -2.70 2.47 12.34
N TYR A 182 -2.55 1.99 11.10
CA TYR A 182 -3.39 2.41 9.96
C TYR A 182 -4.17 1.25 9.34
N ALA A 183 -5.38 1.57 8.89
CA ALA A 183 -6.19 0.66 8.08
C ALA A 183 -5.68 0.63 6.63
N GLY A 184 -5.62 -0.56 6.02
CA GLY A 184 -5.21 -0.80 4.63
C GLY A 184 -3.86 -1.51 4.47
N PHE A 185 -3.02 -1.52 5.50
CA PHE A 185 -1.71 -2.19 5.48
C PHE A 185 -1.73 -3.62 6.02
N GLU A 186 -2.86 -4.10 6.55
CA GLU A 186 -3.00 -5.39 7.24
C GLU A 186 -2.48 -6.57 6.41
N ASN A 187 -2.69 -6.49 5.09
CA ASN A 187 -2.41 -7.56 4.16
C ASN A 187 -0.95 -7.61 3.70
N LEU A 188 -0.18 -6.56 3.97
CA LEU A 188 1.26 -6.61 3.72
C LEU A 188 1.91 -7.56 4.71
N GLN A 189 2.97 -8.25 4.29
CA GLN A 189 3.67 -9.19 5.15
C GLN A 189 4.56 -8.44 6.16
N SER A 190 4.77 -9.02 7.34
CA SER A 190 5.74 -8.47 8.29
C SER A 190 7.11 -9.04 7.94
N PRO A 191 8.15 -8.20 7.88
CA PRO A 191 9.48 -8.67 7.56
C PRO A 191 10.06 -9.47 8.73
N GLU A 192 10.75 -10.57 8.43
CA GLU A 192 11.58 -11.29 9.41
C GLU A 192 12.92 -10.59 9.70
N GLY A 193 13.14 -9.41 9.10
CA GLY A 193 14.39 -8.66 9.12
C GLY A 193 15.20 -8.90 7.85
N ILE A 194 16.31 -8.18 7.72
CA ILE A 194 17.31 -8.41 6.67
C ILE A 194 18.59 -8.97 7.28
N ASP A 195 19.22 -9.90 6.58
CA ASP A 195 20.53 -10.42 6.92
C ASP A 195 21.58 -9.32 6.72
N PRO A 196 22.49 -9.06 7.68
CA PRO A 196 23.62 -8.14 7.49
C PRO A 196 24.42 -8.38 6.20
N GLU A 197 24.51 -9.63 5.72
CA GLU A 197 25.18 -9.98 4.47
C GLU A 197 24.57 -9.28 3.24
N ILE A 198 23.30 -8.85 3.28
CA ILE A 198 22.69 -8.09 2.19
C ILE A 198 23.46 -6.79 1.90
N VAL A 199 24.03 -6.18 2.94
CA VAL A 199 24.68 -4.88 2.82
C VAL A 199 26.04 -5.01 2.15
N GLN A 200 26.70 -6.15 2.34
CA GLN A 200 27.90 -6.51 1.60
C GLN A 200 27.56 -6.72 0.12
N ARG A 201 26.47 -7.47 -0.14
CA ARG A 201 25.98 -7.73 -1.51
C ARG A 201 25.52 -6.49 -2.26
N LEU A 202 25.05 -5.44 -1.57
CA LEU A 202 24.73 -4.14 -2.17
C LEU A 202 25.94 -3.50 -2.86
N LYS A 203 27.15 -3.80 -2.38
CA LYS A 203 28.41 -3.25 -2.91
C LYS A 203 29.08 -4.17 -3.93
N GLU A 204 28.50 -5.34 -4.21
CA GLU A 204 29.04 -6.27 -5.20
C GLU A 204 28.65 -5.87 -6.63
N PRO A 205 29.58 -5.94 -7.60
CA PRO A 205 29.32 -5.51 -8.98
C PRO A 205 28.33 -6.40 -9.75
N GLN A 206 28.10 -7.66 -9.32
CA GLN A 206 27.40 -8.68 -10.12
C GLN A 206 26.12 -9.24 -9.46
N PHE A 207 25.15 -8.37 -9.17
CA PHE A 207 23.78 -8.83 -8.89
C PHE A 207 22.80 -8.33 -9.95
N GLU A 208 22.12 -9.27 -10.61
CA GLU A 208 20.91 -9.02 -11.38
C GLU A 208 19.71 -9.54 -10.58
N ALA A 209 18.83 -8.63 -10.16
CA ALA A 209 17.59 -9.00 -9.50
C ALA A 209 16.60 -9.53 -10.55
N SER A 210 16.22 -10.80 -10.43
CA SER A 210 15.08 -11.34 -11.17
C SER A 210 13.80 -11.09 -10.36
N PHE A 211 12.92 -10.23 -10.86
CA PHE A 211 11.60 -10.02 -10.26
C PHE A 211 10.63 -11.12 -10.69
N ALA A 212 9.81 -11.58 -9.74
CA ALA A 212 8.79 -12.59 -10.00
C ALA A 212 7.69 -12.02 -10.91
N ARG A 213 7.03 -12.90 -11.68
CA ARG A 213 5.90 -12.56 -12.55
C ARG A 213 4.73 -11.92 -11.80
N ASP A 214 3.97 -11.15 -12.57
CA ASP A 214 2.82 -10.36 -12.17
C ASP A 214 1.93 -11.02 -11.11
N GLN A 215 1.63 -10.24 -10.08
CA GLN A 215 0.56 -10.55 -9.14
C GLN A 215 -0.78 -10.21 -9.80
N ASP A 216 -1.82 -11.01 -9.53
CA ASP A 216 -3.18 -10.69 -9.95
C ASP A 216 -3.59 -9.32 -9.38
N GLN A 217 -3.75 -8.33 -10.26
CA GLN A 217 -4.20 -7.00 -9.88
C GLN A 217 -5.70 -7.02 -9.57
N PRO A 218 -6.15 -6.35 -8.50
CA PRO A 218 -7.57 -6.12 -8.29
C PRO A 218 -8.15 -5.28 -9.44
N PRO A 219 -9.44 -5.46 -9.77
CA PRO A 219 -10.09 -4.62 -10.76
C PRO A 219 -10.07 -3.15 -10.31
N LEU A 220 -9.81 -2.25 -11.25
CA LEU A 220 -9.84 -0.81 -10.98
C LEU A 220 -11.22 -0.39 -10.46
N PRO A 221 -11.29 0.34 -9.34
CA PRO A 221 -12.56 0.81 -8.81
C PRO A 221 -13.08 1.97 -9.65
N ALA A 222 -14.41 2.16 -9.64
CA ALA A 222 -15.07 3.18 -10.45
C ALA A 222 -14.54 4.62 -10.17
N TRP A 223 -14.03 4.87 -8.98
CA TRP A 223 -13.45 6.17 -8.61
C TRP A 223 -12.03 6.39 -9.18
N PHE A 224 -11.36 5.35 -9.68
CA PHE A 224 -10.02 5.44 -10.27
C PHE A 224 -10.07 5.92 -11.73
N CYS A 225 -11.12 5.57 -12.46
CA CYS A 225 -11.35 6.00 -13.85
C CYS A 225 -12.81 6.40 -14.05
N PRO A 226 -13.19 7.66 -13.76
CA PRO A 226 -14.57 8.10 -13.90
C PRO A 226 -15.08 8.14 -15.36
N GLU A 227 -14.21 8.04 -16.38
CA GLU A 227 -14.56 8.24 -17.79
C GLU A 227 -14.64 7.00 -18.70
N GLN A 228 -14.56 5.77 -18.19
CA GLN A 228 -14.69 4.59 -19.06
C GLN A 228 -16.07 3.92 -18.99
N ASN A 229 -16.85 4.19 -20.04
CA ASN A 229 -17.93 3.31 -20.51
C ASN A 229 -17.44 1.86 -20.61
N GLU A 230 -18.12 0.99 -19.87
CA GLU A 230 -18.21 -0.47 -20.00
C GLU A 230 -17.13 -1.19 -20.83
N LYS A 231 -16.09 -1.70 -20.17
CA LYS A 231 -15.64 -3.07 -20.43
C LYS A 231 -15.64 -3.86 -19.13
N LYS A 232 -16.54 -4.84 -19.09
CA LYS A 232 -16.79 -5.75 -17.97
C LYS A 232 -15.49 -6.45 -17.55
N CYS A 233 -14.86 -5.99 -16.47
CA CYS A 233 -14.10 -6.89 -15.60
C CYS A 233 -15.11 -7.79 -14.89
N ARG A 234 -15.45 -8.92 -15.55
CA ARG A 234 -16.03 -10.05 -14.84
C ARG A 234 -14.91 -10.55 -13.94
N HIS A 235 -15.04 -10.30 -12.65
CA HIS A 235 -14.82 -11.18 -11.49
C HIS A 235 -14.85 -10.24 -10.27
N LYS A 236 -15.85 -10.42 -9.40
CA LYS A 236 -15.94 -9.68 -8.13
C LYS A 236 -14.93 -10.31 -7.18
N LEU A 237 -13.93 -9.54 -6.76
CA LEU A 237 -13.15 -9.86 -5.57
C LEU A 237 -13.47 -8.86 -4.47
N HIS A 238 -13.73 -9.42 -3.30
CA HIS A 238 -13.93 -8.69 -2.06
C HIS A 238 -12.58 -8.18 -1.57
N PHE A 239 -12.55 -6.95 -1.07
CA PHE A 239 -11.48 -6.48 -0.19
C PHE A 239 -11.28 -7.53 0.92
N PHE A 240 -10.12 -8.19 0.95
CA PHE A 240 -9.73 -9.01 2.08
C PHE A 240 -9.35 -8.07 3.21
N GLY A 241 -10.30 -7.80 4.11
CA GLY A 241 -10.11 -6.82 5.16
C GLY A 241 -11.28 -6.68 6.12
N PHE A 242 -12.07 -7.74 6.33
CA PHE A 242 -12.84 -7.94 7.55
C PHE A 242 -13.01 -9.45 7.73
N ARG A 243 -12.04 -10.11 8.37
CA ARG A 243 -12.39 -11.37 9.04
C ARG A 243 -13.47 -10.99 10.05
N GLN A 244 -14.69 -11.48 9.84
CA GLN A 244 -15.64 -11.59 10.93
C GLN A 244 -14.89 -12.33 12.03
N LYS A 245 -14.87 -11.78 13.25
CA LYS A 245 -14.60 -12.60 14.43
C LYS A 245 -15.56 -13.78 14.31
N GLU A 246 -15.03 -14.96 14.03
CA GLU A 246 -15.78 -16.20 14.21
C GLU A 246 -16.26 -16.15 15.66
N ARG A 247 -17.59 -16.14 15.84
CA ARG A 247 -18.14 -16.26 17.18
C ARG A 247 -17.61 -17.59 17.73
N PRO A 248 -17.13 -17.64 18.98
CA PRO A 248 -16.86 -18.92 19.60
C PRO A 248 -18.14 -19.75 19.51
N PHE A 249 -17.99 -20.98 19.04
CA PHE A 249 -19.05 -21.99 19.07
C PHE A 249 -19.67 -21.98 20.47
N GLU A 250 -20.94 -21.61 20.56
CA GLU A 250 -21.77 -21.99 21.71
C GLU A 250 -21.71 -23.53 21.77
N GLN A 251 -21.13 -24.05 22.84
CA GLN A 251 -21.30 -25.46 23.20
C GLN A 251 -22.80 -25.70 23.29
N MET A 252 -23.33 -26.44 22.33
CA MET A 252 -24.64 -27.08 22.49
C MET A 252 -24.49 -28.09 23.62
N ASP A 253 -25.14 -27.80 24.75
CA ASP A 253 -25.39 -28.76 25.80
C ASP A 253 -26.11 -29.98 25.21
N ILE A 254 -25.36 -31.07 25.01
CA ILE A 254 -25.95 -32.38 24.74
C ILE A 254 -26.44 -32.88 26.10
N ASN A 255 -27.74 -32.78 26.30
CA ASN A 255 -28.47 -33.35 27.43
C ASN A 255 -28.61 -34.87 27.22
N PRO A 256 -27.94 -35.76 27.99
CA PRO A 256 -28.04 -37.20 27.79
C PRO A 256 -28.88 -37.79 28.91
N SER A 257 -30.22 -37.77 28.79
CA SER A 257 -31.10 -38.52 29.70
C SER A 257 -32.50 -38.71 29.11
N GLN A 258 -32.63 -39.51 28.05
CA GLN A 258 -33.82 -40.33 27.82
C GLN A 258 -33.38 -41.60 27.06
N ASN A 259 -33.07 -42.65 27.82
CA ASN A 259 -33.34 -44.05 27.51
C ASN A 259 -32.80 -44.94 28.64
N MET A 260 -33.58 -45.05 29.72
CA MET A 260 -34.00 -46.29 30.39
C MET A 260 -34.78 -45.95 31.65
#